data_AF-A0AAV7QGB1-F1
#
_entry.id   AF-A0AAV7QGB1-F1
#
_cell.length_a   1.000
_cell.length_b   1.000
_cell.length_c   1.000
_cell.angle_alpha   90.00
_cell.angle_beta   90.00
_cell.angle_gamma   90.00
#
_symmetry.space_group_name_H-M   'P 1'
#
loop_
_entity.id
_entity.type
_entity.pdbx_description
1 polymer ?
#
loop_
_entity_poly.entity_id
_entity_poly.type
_entity_poly.pdbx_seq_one_letter_code
_entity_poly.pdbx_strand_id
1 'polypeptide(L)'
;MQCSALRGRSKRYNIRGKDLEFFPDFTVAVQMVRHEFTAVKKKLQKTGLRYATLYPARLWVDLPDGMKVFTAPHAAMEHIKKLGLGHGASLD
;
A
#
# COMPACT_ATOMS: atom_id res chain seq x y z
N MET A 1 3.62 14.09 15.19
CA MET A 1 3.03 12.80 15.65
C MET A 1 3.30 11.72 14.61
N GLN A 2 4.27 10.84 14.86
CA GLN A 2 4.68 9.77 13.92
C GLN A 2 3.82 8.53 14.16
N CYS A 3 2.73 8.41 13.39
CA CYS A 3 1.93 7.18 13.36
C CYS A 3 2.60 6.18 12.42
N SER A 4 3.20 5.15 13.03
CA SER A 4 3.75 3.96 12.41
C SER A 4 2.67 3.27 11.57
N ALA A 5 2.67 3.53 10.26
CA ALA A 5 1.88 2.80 9.29
C ALA A 5 1.98 1.29 9.59
N LEU A 6 0.82 0.64 9.71
CA LEU A 6 0.69 -0.81 9.83
C LEU A 6 1.30 -1.43 8.57
N ARG A 7 2.62 -1.60 8.65
CA ARG A 7 3.45 -2.29 7.67
C ARG A 7 2.87 -3.69 7.58
N GLY A 8 2.25 -4.01 6.44
CA GLY A 8 2.01 -5.39 6.00
C GLY A 8 3.33 -6.12 5.72
N ARG A 9 4.32 -5.97 6.62
CA ARG A 9 5.48 -6.84 6.70
C ARG A 9 4.92 -8.15 7.23
N SER A 10 5.25 -9.25 6.55
CA SER A 10 5.13 -10.56 7.17
C SER A 10 5.71 -10.48 8.58
N LYS A 11 4.97 -11.02 9.57
CA LYS A 11 5.48 -11.03 10.93
C LYS A 11 6.72 -11.90 10.91
N ARG A 12 7.86 -11.30 11.23
CA ARG A 12 9.13 -12.00 11.33
C ARG A 12 9.16 -12.74 12.66
N TYR A 13 9.41 -14.03 12.61
CA TYR A 13 9.56 -14.89 13.78
C TYR A 13 10.99 -15.39 13.83
N ASN A 14 11.66 -15.26 14.98
CA ASN A 14 12.95 -15.91 15.18
C ASN A 14 12.70 -17.26 15.87
N ILE A 15 12.98 -18.37 15.19
CA ILE A 15 12.83 -19.72 15.73
C ILE A 15 14.19 -20.41 15.61
N ARG A 16 14.80 -20.75 16.76
CA ARG A 16 16.12 -21.41 16.84
C ARG A 16 17.21 -20.66 16.04
N GLY A 17 17.22 -19.33 16.14
CA GLY A 17 18.20 -18.48 15.45
C GLY A 17 17.95 -18.30 13.95
N LYS A 18 16.84 -18.79 13.41
CA LYS A 18 16.44 -18.57 12.01
C LYS A 18 15.26 -17.62 11.96
N ASP A 19 15.33 -16.66 11.03
CA ASP A 19 14.22 -15.76 10.76
C ASP A 19 13.25 -16.43 9.78
N LEU A 20 11.99 -16.56 10.21
CA LEU A 20 10.87 -17.06 9.42
C LEU A 20 9.89 -15.93 9.14
N GLU A 21 9.36 -15.90 7.94
CA GLU A 21 8.30 -14.99 7.51
C GLU A 21 7.16 -15.83 6.96
N PHE A 22 5.96 -15.67 7.52
CA PHE A 22 4.75 -16.33 7.04
C PHE A 22 4.04 -15.45 6.02
N PHE A 23 3.77 -16.01 4.85
CA PHE A 23 3.00 -15.34 3.82
C PHE A 23 1.63 -16.05 3.69
N PRO A 24 0.54 -15.29 3.52
CA PRO A 24 -0.75 -15.88 3.22
C PRO A 24 -0.74 -16.59 1.86
N ASP A 25 -1.39 -17.76 1.79
CA ASP A 25 -1.52 -18.57 0.59
C ASP A 25 -2.55 -17.94 -0.37
N PHE A 26 -2.04 -17.07 -1.24
CA PHE A 26 -2.83 -16.45 -2.30
C PHE A 26 -2.70 -17.21 -3.61
N THR A 27 -3.78 -17.24 -4.40
CA THR A 27 -3.70 -17.67 -5.79
C THR A 27 -2.80 -16.74 -6.60
N VAL A 28 -2.23 -17.23 -7.70
CA VAL A 28 -1.33 -16.45 -8.58
C VAL A 28 -2.00 -15.15 -9.03
N ALA A 29 -3.28 -15.20 -9.42
CA ALA A 29 -4.03 -14.02 -9.83
C ALA A 29 -4.09 -12.94 -8.74
N VAL A 30 -4.33 -13.34 -7.48
CA VAL A 30 -4.36 -12.41 -6.35
C VAL A 30 -2.97 -11.83 -6.07
N GLN A 31 -1.92 -12.66 -6.17
CA GLN A 31 -0.54 -12.20 -6.00
C GLN A 31 -0.15 -11.17 -7.07
N MET A 32 -0.54 -11.38 -8.33
CA MET A 32 -0.28 -10.44 -9.43
C MET A 32 -0.92 -9.08 -9.15
N VAL A 33 -2.20 -9.04 -8.75
CA VAL A 33 -2.88 -7.79 -8.41
C VAL A 33 -2.19 -7.08 -7.23
N ARG A 34 -1.80 -7.82 -6.19
CA ARG A 34 -1.04 -7.25 -5.06
C ARG A 34 0.31 -6.69 -5.50
N HIS A 35 0.98 -7.34 -6.45
CA HIS A 35 2.23 -6.89 -7.02
C HIS A 35 2.05 -5.60 -7.82
N GLU A 36 1.01 -5.50 -8.66
CA GLU A 36 0.70 -4.29 -9.44
C GLU A 36 0.45 -3.07 -8.55
N PHE A 37 -0.19 -3.25 -7.39
CA PHE A 37 -0.35 -2.18 -6.41
C PHE A 37 0.98 -1.64 -5.86
N THR A 38 2.11 -2.34 -6.03
CA THR A 38 3.43 -1.86 -5.57
C THR A 38 3.81 -0.53 -6.22
N ALA A 39 3.50 -0.34 -7.51
CA ALA A 39 3.78 0.92 -8.20
C ALA A 39 2.96 2.09 -7.63
N VAL A 40 1.69 1.83 -7.31
CA VAL A 40 0.76 2.78 -6.70
C VAL A 40 1.24 3.17 -5.30
N LYS A 41 1.60 2.17 -4.47
CA LYS A 41 2.14 2.38 -3.12
C LYS A 41 3.40 3.24 -3.10
N LYS A 42 4.33 3.01 -4.02
CA LYS A 42 5.56 3.83 -4.13
C LYS A 42 5.25 5.31 -4.31
N LYS A 43 4.18 5.65 -5.05
CA LYS A 43 3.75 7.04 -5.24
C LYS A 43 3.01 7.60 -4.02
N LEU A 44 2.16 6.80 -3.39
CA LEU A 44 1.53 7.17 -2.12
C LEU A 44 2.55 7.42 -1.01
N GLN A 45 3.62 6.61 -0.98
CA GLN A 45 4.71 6.77 -0.02
C GLN A 45 5.50 8.07 -0.23
N LYS A 46 5.73 8.47 -1.49
CA LYS A 46 6.37 9.76 -1.83
C LYS A 46 5.53 10.97 -1.45
N THR A 47 4.21 10.80 -1.39
CA THR A 47 3.25 11.88 -1.10
C THR A 47 2.88 11.98 0.37
N GLY A 48 3.35 11.03 1.18
CA GLY A 48 3.06 10.99 2.61
C GLY A 48 1.63 10.54 2.96
N LEU A 49 0.83 10.12 1.97
CA LEU A 49 -0.53 9.65 2.21
C LEU A 49 -0.53 8.29 2.91
N ARG A 50 -1.51 8.10 3.80
CA ARG A 50 -1.68 6.83 4.50
C ARG A 50 -2.36 5.83 3.57
N TYR A 51 -1.88 4.60 3.58
CA TYR A 51 -2.46 3.53 2.79
C TYR A 51 -2.28 2.18 3.47
N ALA A 52 -3.17 1.24 3.17
CA ALA A 52 -3.04 -0.16 3.57
C ALA A 52 -3.48 -1.08 2.43
N THR A 53 -2.90 -2.29 2.38
CA THR A 53 -3.40 -3.35 1.49
C THR A 53 -4.27 -4.28 2.30
N LEU A 54 -5.57 -4.21 2.04
CA LEU A 54 -6.55 -5.10 2.63
C LEU A 54 -6.50 -6.46 1.94
N TYR A 55 -6.87 -7.49 2.70
CA TYR A 55 -7.09 -8.82 2.15
C TYR A 55 -8.26 -8.79 1.16
N PRO A 56 -8.22 -9.56 0.05
CA PRO A 56 -7.08 -10.31 -0.46
C PRO A 56 -6.15 -9.46 -1.35
N ALA A 57 -6.66 -8.47 -2.09
CA ALA A 57 -5.86 -7.59 -2.95
C ALA A 57 -6.57 -6.24 -3.18
N ARG A 58 -6.93 -5.53 -2.11
CA ARG A 58 -7.58 -4.21 -2.21
C ARG A 58 -6.68 -3.14 -1.60
N LEU A 59 -6.57 -1.99 -2.23
CA LEU A 59 -5.77 -0.87 -1.72
C LEU A 59 -6.69 0.14 -1.06
N TRP A 60 -6.55 0.28 0.26
CA TRP A 60 -7.14 1.37 1.01
C TRP A 60 -6.18 2.57 1.02
N VAL A 61 -6.72 3.77 0.78
CA VAL A 61 -5.98 5.04 0.82
C VAL A 61 -6.79 6.05 1.62
N ASP A 62 -6.12 6.76 2.51
CA ASP A 62 -6.64 7.90 3.26
C ASP A 62 -6.39 9.17 2.44
N LEU A 63 -7.44 9.69 1.81
CA LEU A 63 -7.37 10.88 0.97
C LEU A 63 -8.01 12.07 1.70
N PRO A 64 -7.69 13.32 1.31
CA PRO A 64 -8.28 14.51 1.92
C PRO A 64 -9.81 14.59 1.77
N ASP A 65 -10.36 14.03 0.69
CA ASP A 65 -11.81 13.95 0.42
C ASP A 65 -12.49 12.75 1.09
N GLY A 66 -11.71 11.91 1.79
CA GLY A 66 -12.19 10.77 2.54
C GLY A 66 -11.48 9.46 2.19
N MET A 67 -11.75 8.44 2.99
CA MET A 67 -11.18 7.11 2.81
C MET A 67 -11.72 6.46 1.53
N LYS A 68 -10.81 5.93 0.70
CA LYS A 68 -11.17 5.26 -0.56
C LYS A 68 -10.51 3.90 -0.68
N VAL A 69 -11.26 2.93 -1.21
CA VAL A 69 -10.79 1.56 -1.44
C VAL A 69 -10.81 1.25 -2.92
N PHE A 70 -9.66 0.85 -3.46
CA PHE A 70 -9.48 0.44 -4.84
C PHE A 70 -9.32 -1.07 -4.95
N THR A 71 -10.11 -1.68 -5.83
CA THR A 71 -9.95 -3.10 -6.19
C THR A 71 -9.03 -3.27 -7.40
N ALA A 72 -8.97 -2.27 -8.29
CA ALA A 72 -8.15 -2.29 -9.50
C ALA A 72 -6.94 -1.33 -9.39
N PRO A 73 -5.70 -1.80 -9.70
CA PRO A 73 -4.50 -0.96 -9.66
C PRO A 73 -4.54 0.22 -10.63
N HIS A 74 -5.08 0.02 -11.84
CA HIS A 74 -5.22 1.06 -12.85
C HIS A 74 -6.07 2.23 -12.35
N ALA A 75 -7.26 1.94 -11.79
CA ALA A 75 -8.17 2.96 -11.27
C ALA A 75 -7.52 3.77 -10.13
N ALA A 76 -6.77 3.10 -9.25
CA ALA A 76 -6.02 3.79 -8.19
C ALA A 76 -4.96 4.73 -8.77
N MET A 77 -4.22 4.27 -9.79
CA MET A 77 -3.17 5.06 -10.43
C MET A 77 -3.74 6.28 -11.16
N GLU A 78 -4.83 6.14 -11.90
CA GLU A 78 -5.50 7.27 -12.52
C GLU A 78 -6.00 8.28 -11.49
N HIS A 79 -6.55 7.80 -10.39
CA HIS A 79 -7.05 8.69 -9.34
C HIS A 79 -5.92 9.51 -8.70
N ILE A 80 -4.78 8.89 -8.41
CA ILE A 80 -3.59 9.60 -7.87
C ILE A 80 -3.05 10.61 -8.88
N LYS A 81 -3.05 10.29 -10.18
CA LYS A 81 -2.64 11.25 -11.23
C LYS A 81 -3.58 12.45 -11.26
N LYS A 82 -4.90 12.23 -11.19
CA LYS A 82 -5.91 13.29 -11.18
C LYS A 82 -5.78 14.21 -9.97
N LEU A 83 -5.41 13.66 -8.81
CA LEU A 83 -5.17 14.43 -7.59
C LEU A 83 -3.90 15.30 -7.63
N GLY A 84 -3.07 15.21 -8.69
CA GLY A 84 -1.90 16.08 -8.85
C GLY A 84 -0.78 15.82 -7.84
N LEU A 85 -0.78 14.66 -7.18
CA LEU A 85 0.16 14.26 -6.12
C LEU A 85 1.58 13.93 -6.65
N GLY A 86 2.07 14.71 -7.61
CA GLY A 86 3.34 14.51 -8.31
C GLY A 86 4.40 15.56 -8.00
N HIS A 87 4.11 16.63 -7.27
CA HIS A 87 5.08 17.65 -6.88
C HIS A 87 5.07 17.73 -5.35
N GLY A 88 6.24 17.63 -4.74
CA GLY A 88 6.37 17.75 -3.29
C GLY A 88 5.79 19.09 -2.87
N ALA A 89 4.66 19.06 -2.16
CA ALA A 89 4.21 20.20 -1.39
C ALA A 89 5.17 20.33 -0.20
N SER A 90 6.29 21.00 -0.43
CA SER A 90 6.95 21.81 0.59
C SER A 90 5.92 22.85 1.03
N LEU A 91 5.46 22.73 2.27
CA LEU A 91 4.90 23.84 3.01
C LEU A 91 6.01 24.26 3.98
N ASP A 92 6.49 25.47 3.77
CA ASP A 92 7.46 26.18 4.61
C ASP A 92 6.92 26.40 6.03
#